data_AF-A0A8I5Y8Z7-F1
#
_entry.id   AF-A0A8I5Y8Z7-F1
#
_cell.length_a   1.000
_cell.length_b   1.000
_cell.length_c   1.000
_cell.angle_alpha   90.00
_cell.angle_beta   90.00
_cell.angle_gamma   90.00
#
_symmetry.space_group_name_H-M   'P 1'
#
loop_
_entity.id
_entity.type
_entity.pdbx_description
1 polymer ?
#
loop_
_entity_poly.entity_id
_entity_poly.type
_entity_poly.pdbx_seq_one_letter_code
_entity_poly.pdbx_strand_id
1 'polypeptide(L)'
;MLRECIRHEPLAKIILWSEQFYDFFRYVEMSTFDIASDAFATFKVTFKNLNSKHIYKSDCFPIFFFSEYEKLLHSENYVTKRQSLKLLGELLLDRHNFTIMTKYISKPENLKLMMNLLRDKSRNIQFEAFHVFKVFVANPNKTQPILDILLKNQTKLIEFLSKFQNDRTEDEQFNDEKTYLVKQIRDLKRAAQQEA
;
A
#
# COMPACT_ATOMS: atom_id res chain seq x y z
N MET A 1 -8.78 -24.29 10.46
CA MET A 1 -9.85 -24.78 9.56
C MET A 1 -10.14 -23.80 8.43
N LEU A 2 -10.58 -22.56 8.70
CA LEU A 2 -10.94 -21.60 7.63
C LEU A 2 -9.80 -21.32 6.62
N ARG A 3 -8.55 -21.16 7.07
CA ARG A 3 -7.39 -21.00 6.18
C ARG A 3 -7.16 -22.18 5.24
N GLU A 4 -7.48 -23.41 5.66
CA GLU A 4 -7.39 -24.58 4.78
C GLU A 4 -8.49 -24.54 3.71
N CYS A 5 -9.71 -24.11 4.08
CA CYS A 5 -10.78 -23.90 3.11
C CYS A 5 -10.37 -22.87 2.04
N ILE A 6 -9.76 -21.75 2.43
CA ILE A 6 -9.33 -20.67 1.54
C ILE A 6 -8.23 -21.11 0.55
N ARG A 7 -7.56 -22.25 0.77
CA ARG A 7 -6.65 -22.82 -0.24
C ARG A 7 -7.38 -23.31 -1.49
N HIS A 8 -8.68 -23.58 -1.38
CA HIS A 8 -9.53 -23.97 -2.51
C HIS A 8 -10.23 -22.72 -3.07
N GLU A 9 -9.92 -22.38 -4.32
CA GLU A 9 -10.45 -21.18 -5.00
C GLU A 9 -11.98 -21.00 -4.88
N PRO A 10 -12.82 -22.04 -5.04
CA PRO A 10 -14.28 -21.89 -4.89
C PRO A 10 -14.70 -21.41 -3.50
N LEU A 11 -14.05 -21.92 -2.45
CA LEU A 11 -14.36 -21.55 -1.07
C LEU A 11 -13.82 -20.16 -0.73
N ALA A 12 -12.63 -19.82 -1.21
CA ALA A 12 -12.08 -18.46 -1.11
C ALA A 12 -13.01 -17.44 -1.76
N LYS A 13 -13.59 -17.78 -2.91
CA LYS A 13 -14.58 -16.94 -3.60
C LYS A 13 -15.85 -16.77 -2.75
N ILE A 14 -16.42 -17.83 -2.20
CA ILE A 14 -17.61 -17.71 -1.34
C ILE A 14 -17.37 -16.75 -0.18
N ILE A 15 -16.22 -16.87 0.49
CA ILE A 15 -15.88 -16.00 1.62
C ILE A 15 -15.72 -14.55 1.17
N LEU A 16 -14.94 -14.29 0.12
CA LEU A 16 -14.65 -12.93 -0.34
C LEU A 16 -15.88 -12.14 -0.79
N TRP A 17 -16.80 -12.82 -1.47
CA TRP A 17 -18.03 -12.21 -1.99
C TRP A 17 -19.16 -12.17 -0.96
N SER A 18 -18.94 -12.71 0.24
CA SER A 18 -19.89 -12.64 1.35
C SER A 18 -19.81 -11.29 2.06
N GLU A 19 -20.93 -10.83 2.62
CA GLU A 19 -20.94 -9.63 3.48
C GLU A 19 -20.08 -9.84 4.74
N GLN A 20 -19.99 -11.08 5.21
CA GLN A 20 -19.17 -11.48 6.36
C GLN A 20 -17.67 -11.30 6.11
N PHE A 21 -17.24 -11.12 4.85
CA PHE A 21 -15.87 -10.72 4.56
C PHE A 21 -15.48 -9.42 5.27
N TYR A 22 -16.41 -8.46 5.36
CA TYR A 22 -16.14 -7.17 5.97
C TYR A 22 -16.00 -7.25 7.49
N ASP A 23 -16.43 -8.34 8.12
CA ASP A 23 -16.17 -8.57 9.55
C ASP A 23 -14.66 -8.71 9.84
N PHE A 24 -13.82 -9.05 8.85
CA PHE A 24 -12.37 -9.09 9.04
C PHE A 24 -11.80 -7.73 9.46
N PHE A 25 -12.36 -6.61 8.99
CA PHE A 25 -11.91 -5.27 9.40
C PHE A 25 -12.15 -5.01 10.89
N ARG A 26 -13.17 -5.66 11.47
CA ARG A 26 -13.39 -5.65 12.93
C ARG A 26 -12.48 -6.67 13.63
N TYR A 27 -12.33 -7.87 13.08
CA TYR A 27 -11.55 -8.94 13.71
C TYR A 27 -10.06 -8.60 13.85
N VAL A 28 -9.49 -7.93 12.85
CA VAL A 28 -8.08 -7.51 12.88
C VAL A 28 -7.80 -6.35 13.84
N GLU A 29 -8.84 -5.70 14.36
CA GLU A 29 -8.76 -4.61 15.34
C GLU A 29 -9.16 -5.05 16.75
N MET A 30 -9.35 -6.36 16.98
CA MET A 30 -9.68 -6.87 18.31
C MET A 30 -8.54 -6.60 19.30
N SER A 31 -8.90 -6.29 20.55
CA SER A 31 -7.94 -6.04 21.63
C SER A 31 -7.13 -7.30 22.00
N THR A 32 -7.69 -8.48 21.77
CA THR A 32 -6.99 -9.75 21.98
C THR A 32 -6.02 -10.01 20.82
N PHE A 33 -4.73 -9.79 21.08
CA PHE A 33 -3.66 -9.88 20.07
C PHE A 33 -3.65 -11.20 19.28
N ASP A 34 -3.74 -12.34 19.95
CA ASP A 34 -3.66 -13.66 19.29
C ASP A 34 -4.81 -13.85 18.27
N ILE A 35 -6.01 -13.39 18.63
CA ILE A 35 -7.19 -13.45 17.76
C ILE A 35 -7.04 -12.49 16.58
N ALA A 36 -6.64 -11.24 16.85
CA ALA A 36 -6.45 -10.24 15.81
C ALA A 36 -5.35 -10.64 14.80
N SER A 37 -4.25 -11.22 15.31
CA SER A 37 -3.14 -11.72 14.48
C SER A 37 -3.57 -12.91 13.61
N ASP A 38 -4.32 -13.86 14.18
CA ASP A 38 -4.85 -15.02 13.43
C ASP A 38 -5.88 -14.60 12.37
N ALA A 39 -6.74 -13.64 12.72
CA ALA A 39 -7.68 -13.02 11.79
C ALA A 39 -6.94 -12.33 10.64
N PHE A 40 -5.87 -11.57 10.93
CA PHE A 40 -5.07 -10.90 9.92
C PHE A 40 -4.35 -11.89 9.00
N ALA A 41 -3.80 -12.97 9.55
CA ALA A 41 -3.18 -14.04 8.76
C ALA A 41 -4.20 -14.67 7.80
N THR A 42 -5.44 -14.89 8.25
CA THR A 42 -6.53 -15.40 7.41
C THR A 42 -6.92 -14.39 6.33
N PHE A 43 -7.13 -13.13 6.70
CA PHE A 43 -7.43 -12.03 5.78
C PHE A 43 -6.39 -11.92 4.66
N LYS A 44 -5.10 -11.98 5.02
CA LYS A 44 -3.97 -11.95 4.08
C LYS A 44 -3.98 -13.12 3.09
N VAL A 45 -4.26 -14.34 3.57
CA VAL A 45 -4.28 -15.54 2.72
C VAL A 45 -5.42 -15.48 1.70
N THR A 46 -6.58 -14.91 2.06
CA THR A 46 -7.69 -14.71 1.13
C THR A 46 -7.26 -13.97 -0.12
N PHE A 47 -6.44 -12.92 0.01
CA PHE A 47 -5.96 -12.15 -1.15
C PHE A 47 -4.89 -12.87 -1.98
N LYS A 48 -4.05 -13.69 -1.35
CA LYS A 48 -2.96 -14.39 -2.05
C LYS A 48 -3.45 -15.53 -2.95
N ASN A 49 -4.51 -16.22 -2.54
CA ASN A 49 -4.99 -17.42 -3.26
C ASN A 49 -5.95 -17.09 -4.41
N LEU A 50 -6.44 -15.86 -4.48
CA LEU A 50 -7.36 -15.46 -5.53
C LEU A 50 -6.56 -14.88 -6.69
N ASN A 51 -6.50 -15.62 -7.79
CA ASN A 51 -6.07 -15.06 -9.08
C ASN A 51 -6.96 -13.83 -9.35
N SER A 52 -6.34 -12.64 -9.40
CA SER A 52 -7.02 -11.34 -9.47
C SER A 52 -8.06 -11.19 -10.59
N LYS A 53 -8.08 -12.11 -11.56
CA LYS A 53 -9.00 -12.14 -12.71
C LYS A 53 -10.48 -12.16 -12.31
N HIS A 54 -10.83 -12.63 -11.12
CA HIS A 54 -12.23 -12.79 -10.70
C HIS A 54 -12.70 -11.83 -9.62
N ILE A 55 -11.82 -11.32 -8.74
CA ILE A 55 -12.20 -10.48 -7.59
C ILE A 55 -12.75 -9.13 -8.03
N TYR A 56 -12.29 -8.60 -9.17
CA TYR A 56 -12.44 -7.19 -9.50
C TYR A 56 -13.23 -6.94 -10.79
N LYS A 57 -14.07 -7.90 -11.22
CA LYS A 57 -14.98 -7.71 -12.36
C LYS A 57 -16.10 -6.70 -12.08
N SER A 58 -16.35 -6.38 -10.80
CA SER A 58 -17.30 -5.34 -10.39
C SER A 58 -16.54 -4.11 -9.91
N ASP A 59 -16.85 -2.94 -10.47
CA ASP A 59 -16.22 -1.67 -10.12
C ASP A 59 -16.44 -1.24 -8.66
N CYS A 60 -17.48 -1.77 -8.01
CA CYS A 60 -17.88 -1.39 -6.65
C CYS A 60 -17.01 -2.04 -5.57
N PHE A 61 -16.61 -3.31 -5.74
CA PHE A 61 -15.87 -4.05 -4.70
C PHE A 61 -14.55 -3.36 -4.30
N PRO A 62 -13.68 -2.93 -5.24
CA PRO A 62 -12.49 -2.16 -4.88
C PRO A 62 -12.79 -0.88 -4.10
N ILE A 63 -13.89 -0.18 -4.41
CA ILE A 63 -14.19 1.12 -3.80
C ILE A 63 -14.50 0.94 -2.30
N PHE A 64 -15.44 0.03 -1.98
CA PHE A 64 -15.80 -0.25 -0.59
C PHE A 64 -14.62 -0.86 0.18
N PHE A 65 -13.89 -1.78 -0.45
CA PHE A 65 -12.71 -2.39 0.15
C PHE A 65 -11.66 -1.35 0.58
N PHE A 66 -11.23 -0.46 -0.33
CA PHE A 66 -10.20 0.52 0.01
C PHE A 66 -10.67 1.58 1.01
N SER A 67 -11.98 1.87 1.06
CA SER A 67 -12.56 2.73 2.09
C SER A 67 -12.41 2.13 3.49
N GLU A 68 -12.70 0.83 3.66
CA GLU A 68 -12.48 0.16 4.94
C GLU A 68 -10.99 -0.06 5.24
N TYR A 69 -10.20 -0.36 4.21
CA TYR A 69 -8.75 -0.56 4.35
C TYR A 69 -8.02 0.69 4.81
N GLU A 70 -8.45 1.87 4.37
CA GLU A 70 -7.87 3.15 4.81
C GLU A 70 -8.02 3.36 6.32
N LYS A 71 -9.08 2.83 6.95
CA LYS A 71 -9.26 2.88 8.41
C LYS A 71 -8.17 2.09 9.13
N LEU A 72 -7.77 0.94 8.60
CA LEU A 72 -6.67 0.13 9.17
C LEU A 72 -5.33 0.85 9.12
N LEU A 73 -5.10 1.69 8.10
CA LEU A 73 -3.88 2.51 7.99
C LEU A 73 -3.84 3.65 9.01
N HIS A 74 -4.99 4.02 9.58
CA HIS A 74 -5.13 5.01 10.64
C HIS A 74 -5.32 4.38 12.03
N SER A 75 -5.21 3.05 12.14
CA SER A 75 -5.39 2.36 13.42
C SER A 75 -4.40 2.81 14.48
N GLU A 76 -4.87 2.97 15.71
CA GLU A 76 -4.04 3.18 16.90
C GLU A 76 -3.29 1.89 17.30
N ASN A 77 -3.77 0.72 16.84
CA ASN A 77 -3.09 -0.54 17.04
C ASN A 77 -1.85 -0.61 16.13
N TYR A 78 -0.67 -0.49 16.74
CA TYR A 78 0.61 -0.54 16.03
C TYR A 78 0.76 -1.78 15.13
N VAL A 79 0.33 -2.95 15.60
CA VAL A 79 0.47 -4.21 14.86
C VAL A 79 -0.44 -4.18 13.64
N THR A 80 -1.71 -3.82 13.83
CA THR A 80 -2.68 -3.77 12.73
C THR A 80 -2.29 -2.73 11.69
N LYS A 81 -1.89 -1.52 12.13
CA LYS A 81 -1.41 -0.47 11.23
C LYS A 81 -0.19 -0.92 10.42
N ARG A 82 0.82 -1.51 11.08
CA ARG A 82 2.04 -1.98 10.40
C ARG A 82 1.74 -3.11 9.42
N GLN A 83 0.99 -4.14 9.84
CA GLN A 83 0.71 -5.30 9.00
C GLN A 83 -0.18 -4.93 7.81
N SER A 84 -1.13 -4.02 8.01
CA SER A 84 -1.96 -3.46 6.93
C SER A 84 -1.11 -2.71 5.91
N LEU A 85 -0.17 -1.88 6.37
CA LEU A 85 0.72 -1.16 5.47
C LEU A 85 1.64 -2.09 4.67
N LYS A 86 2.17 -3.13 5.31
CA LYS A 86 2.95 -4.18 4.65
C LYS A 86 2.12 -4.92 3.59
N LEU A 87 0.91 -5.33 3.96
CA LEU A 87 0.00 -6.03 3.04
C LEU A 87 -0.40 -5.13 1.85
N LEU A 88 -0.63 -3.84 2.07
CA LEU A 88 -0.86 -2.89 0.99
C LEU A 88 0.31 -2.85 0.00
N GLY A 89 1.55 -2.80 0.49
CA GLY A 89 2.74 -2.89 -0.36
C GLY A 89 2.78 -4.18 -1.18
N GLU A 90 2.52 -5.33 -0.56
CA GLU A 90 2.42 -6.62 -1.25
C GLU A 90 1.33 -6.62 -2.33
N LEU A 91 0.14 -6.07 -2.03
CA LEU A 91 -0.99 -6.01 -2.96
C LEU A 91 -0.70 -5.13 -4.18
N LEU A 92 -0.06 -3.98 -3.97
CA LEU A 92 0.23 -3.01 -5.04
C LEU A 92 1.36 -3.48 -5.96
N LEU A 93 2.31 -4.26 -5.44
CA LEU A 93 3.44 -4.79 -6.23
C LEU A 93 3.10 -6.09 -6.97
N ASP A 94 1.96 -6.72 -6.68
CA ASP A 94 1.53 -7.90 -7.41
C ASP A 94 1.12 -7.54 -8.85
N ARG A 95 1.76 -8.19 -9.83
CA ARG A 95 1.49 -8.01 -11.27
C ARG A 95 0.01 -8.21 -11.63
N HIS A 96 -0.70 -9.06 -10.90
CA HIS A 96 -2.10 -9.35 -11.13
C HIS A 96 -3.02 -8.19 -10.70
N ASN A 97 -2.52 -7.27 -9.87
CA ASN A 97 -3.24 -6.12 -9.33
C ASN A 97 -2.87 -4.81 -10.03
N PHE A 98 -2.26 -4.84 -11.22
CA PHE A 98 -1.80 -3.64 -11.94
C PHE A 98 -2.88 -2.54 -12.09
N THR A 99 -4.12 -2.93 -12.40
CA THR A 99 -5.25 -1.99 -12.53
C THR A 99 -5.55 -1.28 -11.20
N ILE A 100 -5.51 -2.03 -10.10
CA ILE A 100 -5.74 -1.51 -8.75
C ILE A 100 -4.60 -0.61 -8.33
N MET A 101 -3.37 -1.06 -8.54
CA MET A 101 -2.17 -0.28 -8.28
C MET A 101 -2.25 1.08 -8.99
N THR A 102 -2.55 1.08 -10.28
CA THR A 102 -2.68 2.30 -11.09
C THR A 102 -3.77 3.23 -10.55
N LYS A 103 -4.93 2.69 -10.15
CA LYS A 103 -6.02 3.47 -9.54
C LYS A 103 -5.69 3.97 -8.13
N TYR A 104 -4.89 3.24 -7.37
CA TYR A 104 -4.48 3.63 -6.02
C TYR A 104 -3.46 4.77 -6.08
N ILE A 105 -2.44 4.66 -6.95
CA ILE A 105 -1.35 5.64 -7.04
C ILE A 105 -1.72 6.94 -7.77
N SER A 106 -2.90 6.99 -8.41
CA SER A 106 -3.41 8.19 -9.06
C SER A 106 -4.13 9.16 -8.10
N LYS A 107 -4.44 8.72 -6.87
CA LYS A 107 -5.17 9.52 -5.86
C LYS A 107 -4.23 10.35 -4.99
N PRO A 108 -4.39 11.70 -4.95
CA PRO A 108 -3.58 12.59 -4.11
C PRO A 108 -3.62 12.30 -2.62
N GLU A 109 -4.77 11.90 -2.09
CA GLU A 109 -4.93 11.57 -0.66
C GLU A 109 -4.04 10.40 -0.25
N ASN A 110 -3.96 9.37 -1.09
CA ASN A 110 -3.11 8.21 -0.84
C ASN A 110 -1.62 8.60 -0.80
N LEU A 111 -1.17 9.47 -1.71
CA LEU A 111 0.21 9.97 -1.68
C LEU A 111 0.48 10.77 -0.39
N LYS A 112 -0.43 11.67 -0.01
CA LYS A 112 -0.32 12.46 1.21
C LYS A 112 -0.26 11.56 2.46
N LEU A 113 -1.09 10.53 2.52
CA LEU A 113 -1.07 9.54 3.59
C LEU A 113 0.30 8.85 3.68
N MET A 114 0.83 8.36 2.57
CA MET A 114 2.15 7.70 2.57
C MET A 114 3.27 8.67 2.98
N MET A 115 3.24 9.92 2.50
CA MET A 115 4.22 10.94 2.89
C MET A 115 4.15 11.30 4.37
N ASN A 116 2.96 11.28 4.97
CA ASN A 116 2.80 11.46 6.41
C ASN A 116 3.32 10.24 7.20
N LEU A 117 3.03 9.03 6.73
CA LEU A 117 3.50 7.79 7.36
C LEU A 117 5.02 7.60 7.29
N LEU A 118 5.70 8.16 6.27
CA LEU A 118 7.17 8.27 6.24
C LEU A 118 7.74 9.03 7.45
N ARG A 119 6.93 9.86 8.12
CA ARG A 119 7.29 10.62 9.31
C ARG A 119 6.64 10.10 10.59
N ASP A 120 6.05 8.90 10.56
CA ASP A 120 5.44 8.27 11.73
C ASP A 120 6.46 8.08 12.87
N LYS A 121 6.01 8.05 14.13
CA LYS A 121 6.88 7.82 15.31
C LYS A 121 7.61 6.47 15.25
N SER A 122 7.03 5.47 14.58
CA SER A 122 7.61 4.13 14.47
C SER A 122 8.46 3.96 13.21
N ARG A 123 9.74 3.67 13.39
CA ARG A 123 10.67 3.38 12.27
C ARG A 123 10.20 2.24 11.38
N ASN A 124 9.51 1.24 11.94
CA ASN A 124 8.97 0.13 11.15
C ASN A 124 7.78 0.55 10.29
N ILE A 125 6.90 1.45 10.78
CA ILE A 125 5.81 1.99 9.96
C ILE A 125 6.37 2.85 8.83
N GLN A 126 7.36 3.70 9.13
CA GLN A 126 8.04 4.50 8.12
C GLN A 126 8.63 3.62 7.00
N PHE A 127 9.23 2.47 7.36
CA PHE A 127 9.83 1.54 6.42
C PHE A 127 8.79 0.87 5.50
N GLU A 128 7.67 0.41 6.05
CA GLU A 128 6.58 -0.14 5.22
C GLU A 128 5.94 0.97 4.33
N ALA A 129 5.83 2.21 4.84
CA ALA A 129 5.35 3.36 4.07
C ALA A 129 6.25 3.68 2.89
N PHE A 130 7.57 3.53 3.05
CA PHE A 130 8.54 3.70 1.98
C PHE A 130 8.28 2.74 0.81
N HIS A 131 7.97 1.47 1.08
CA HIS A 131 7.67 0.49 0.04
C HIS A 131 6.38 0.79 -0.73
N VAL A 132 5.42 1.51 -0.15
CA VAL A 132 4.24 1.99 -0.87
C VAL A 132 4.55 3.29 -1.60
N PHE A 133 5.22 4.24 -0.95
CA PHE A 133 5.63 5.53 -1.53
C PHE A 133 6.47 5.35 -2.79
N LYS A 134 7.38 4.36 -2.83
CA LYS A 134 8.24 4.11 -4.00
C LYS A 134 7.43 3.83 -5.26
N VAL A 135 6.25 3.20 -5.14
CA VAL A 135 5.37 2.89 -6.28
C VAL A 135 4.81 4.15 -6.93
N PHE A 136 4.48 5.18 -6.13
CA PHE A 136 4.04 6.48 -6.66
C PHE A 136 5.13 7.17 -7.49
N VAL A 137 6.36 7.14 -6.99
CA VAL A 137 7.50 7.80 -7.64
C VAL A 137 7.98 7.01 -8.87
N ALA A 138 7.97 5.67 -8.80
CA ALA A 138 8.38 4.80 -9.89
C ALA A 138 7.38 4.77 -11.06
N ASN A 139 6.14 5.21 -10.86
CA ASN A 139 5.14 5.26 -11.93
C ASN A 139 5.58 6.21 -13.05
N PRO A 140 5.76 5.76 -14.30
CA PRO A 140 6.10 6.64 -15.42
C PRO A 140 4.95 7.59 -15.79
N ASN A 141 3.70 7.15 -15.61
CA ASN A 141 2.49 7.86 -16.02
C ASN A 141 1.82 8.51 -14.80
N LYS A 142 2.51 9.47 -14.17
CA LYS A 142 1.97 10.18 -13.00
C LYS A 142 0.84 11.11 -13.43
N THR A 143 -0.26 11.13 -12.68
CA THR A 143 -1.32 12.12 -12.91
C THR A 143 -0.84 13.52 -12.49
N GLN A 144 -1.40 14.56 -13.09
CA GLN A 144 -1.00 15.95 -12.79
C GLN A 144 -1.04 16.28 -11.28
N PRO A 145 -2.11 15.93 -10.53
CA PRO A 145 -2.15 16.20 -9.09
C PRO A 145 -1.04 15.51 -8.29
N ILE A 146 -0.64 14.30 -8.70
CA ILE A 146 0.46 13.54 -8.06
C ILE A 146 1.80 14.21 -8.36
N LEU A 147 2.03 14.59 -9.62
CA LEU A 147 3.23 15.31 -10.04
C LEU A 147 3.36 16.64 -9.31
N ASP A 148 2.28 17.40 -9.16
CA ASP A 148 2.28 18.69 -8.48
C ASP A 148 2.66 18.56 -6.99
N ILE A 149 2.17 17.52 -6.30
CA ILE A 149 2.55 17.25 -4.90
C ILE A 149 4.04 16.92 -4.80
N LEU A 150 4.56 16.06 -5.68
CA LEU A 150 5.96 15.67 -5.66
C LEU A 150 6.88 16.86 -5.99
N LEU A 151 6.55 17.67 -7.00
CA LEU A 151 7.31 18.88 -7.36
C LEU A 151 7.28 19.93 -6.24
N LYS A 152 6.12 20.17 -5.63
CA LYS A 152 5.97 21.11 -4.52
C LYS A 152 6.85 20.74 -3.31
N ASN A 153 7.12 19.44 -3.13
CA ASN A 153 7.92 18.92 -2.01
C ASN A 153 9.31 18.42 -2.46
N GLN A 154 9.73 18.68 -3.69
CA GLN A 154 10.89 18.03 -4.33
C GLN A 154 12.18 18.15 -3.49
N THR A 155 12.59 19.36 -3.14
CA THR A 155 13.82 19.60 -2.36
C THR A 155 13.77 18.92 -0.99
N LYS A 156 12.62 19.02 -0.31
CA LYS A 156 12.43 18.42 1.02
C LYS A 156 12.44 16.90 0.97
N LEU A 157 11.85 16.31 -0.07
CA LEU A 157 11.84 14.86 -0.29
C LEU A 157 13.25 14.33 -0.58
N ILE A 158 14.02 15.01 -1.41
CA ILE A 158 15.41 14.64 -1.71
C ILE A 158 16.26 14.65 -0.43
N GLU A 159 16.17 15.74 0.35
CA GLU A 159 16.91 15.84 1.61
C GLU A 159 16.48 14.76 2.61
N PHE A 160 15.16 14.56 2.76
CA PHE A 160 14.59 13.57 3.66
C PHE A 160 15.08 12.16 3.30
N LEU A 161 14.92 11.74 2.04
CA LEU A 161 15.30 10.41 1.58
C LEU A 161 16.81 10.18 1.69
N SER A 162 17.64 11.20 1.50
CA SER A 162 19.10 11.07 1.65
C SER A 162 19.53 10.72 3.08
N LYS A 163 18.70 11.05 4.07
CA LYS A 163 18.93 10.80 5.51
C LYS A 163 18.05 9.66 6.06
N PHE A 164 17.17 9.09 5.23
CA PHE A 164 16.14 8.16 5.69
C PHE A 164 16.73 6.78 6.01
N GLN A 165 16.68 6.41 7.30
CA GLN A 165 17.09 5.11 7.84
C GLN A 165 18.46 4.60 7.36
N ASN A 166 19.48 5.48 7.34
CA ASN A 166 20.84 5.15 6.87
C ASN A 166 21.58 4.11 7.74
N ASP A 167 21.07 3.82 8.93
CA ASP A 167 21.50 2.72 9.80
C ASP A 167 21.25 1.32 9.21
N ARG A 168 20.40 1.18 8.18
CA ARG A 168 20.17 -0.08 7.46
C ARG A 168 21.24 -0.32 6.39
N THR A 169 22.51 -0.43 6.81
CA THR A 169 23.65 -0.59 5.90
C THR A 169 23.74 -1.96 5.23
N GLU A 170 23.17 -3.00 5.85
CA GLU A 170 23.17 -4.37 5.33
C GLU A 170 22.08 -4.64 4.28
N ASP A 171 21.12 -3.72 4.13
CA ASP A 171 20.02 -3.84 3.16
C ASP A 171 20.39 -3.09 1.87
N GLU A 172 21.20 -3.75 1.03
CA GLU A 172 21.66 -3.19 -0.25
C GLU A 172 20.48 -2.78 -1.14
N GLN A 173 19.45 -3.64 -1.22
CA GLN A 173 18.25 -3.37 -2.02
C GLN A 173 17.56 -2.07 -1.57
N PHE A 174 17.38 -1.87 -0.26
CA PHE A 174 16.79 -0.64 0.25
C PHE A 174 17.62 0.60 -0.09
N ASN A 175 18.95 0.51 0.01
CA ASN A 175 19.84 1.63 -0.30
C ASN A 175 19.84 1.98 -1.80
N ASP A 176 19.77 0.98 -2.67
CA ASP A 176 19.59 1.16 -4.12
C ASP A 176 18.24 1.79 -4.45
N GLU A 177 17.15 1.29 -3.86
CA GLU A 177 15.82 1.86 -4.02
C GLU A 177 15.77 3.33 -3.59
N LYS A 178 16.40 3.67 -2.46
CA LYS A 178 16.49 5.05 -1.96
C LYS A 178 17.25 5.96 -2.93
N THR A 179 18.39 5.48 -3.44
CA THR A 179 19.20 6.21 -4.43
C THR A 179 18.43 6.42 -5.73
N TYR A 180 17.74 5.39 -6.20
CA TYR A 180 16.86 5.46 -7.36
C TYR A 180 15.74 6.49 -7.17
N LEU A 181 15.05 6.49 -6.03
CA LEU A 181 13.98 7.44 -5.74
C LEU A 181 14.48 8.88 -5.67
N VAL A 182 15.64 9.13 -5.05
CA VAL A 182 16.26 10.47 -5.02
C VAL A 182 16.54 10.97 -6.43
N LYS A 183 17.08 10.11 -7.30
CA LYS A 183 17.31 10.43 -8.72
C LYS A 183 16.00 10.72 -9.44
N GLN A 184 15.00 9.85 -9.32
CA GLN A 184 13.70 10.03 -9.96
C GLN A 184 13.03 11.35 -9.54
N ILE A 185 13.05 11.68 -8.25
CA ILE A 185 12.45 12.92 -7.73
C ILE A 185 13.21 14.14 -8.24
N ARG A 186 14.54 14.09 -8.30
CA ARG A 186 15.37 15.17 -8.85
C ARG A 186 15.09 15.41 -10.33
N ASP A 187 14.88 14.35 -11.09
CA ASP A 187 14.64 14.40 -12.53
C ASP A 187 13.17 14.72 -12.88
N LEU A 188 12.28 14.85 -11.88
CA LEU A 188 10.90 15.28 -12.11
C LEU A 188 10.86 16.66 -12.76
N LYS A 189 10.17 16.73 -13.90
CA LYS A 189 9.87 17.95 -14.62
C LYS A 189 8.39 17.98 -14.93
N ARG A 190 7.83 19.19 -15.06
CA ARG A 190 6.52 19.33 -15.69
C ARG A 190 6.65 18.86 -17.13
N ALA A 191 5.74 18.00 -17.59
CA ALA A 191 5.61 17.77 -19.01
C ALA A 191 5.39 19.13 -19.67
N ALA A 192 6.14 19.43 -20.74
CA ALA A 192 5.87 20.61 -21.55
C ALA A 192 4.40 20.53 -21.94
N GLN A 193 3.63 21.57 -21.64
CA GLN A 193 2.28 21.68 -22.17
C GLN A 193 2.42 21.54 -23.68
N GLN A 194 1.86 20.47 -24.26
CA GLN A 194 1.61 20.45 -25.69
C GLN A 194 0.64 21.59 -25.91
N GLU A 195 1.18 22.75 -26.31
CA GLU A 195 0.42 23.86 -26.86
C GLU A 195 -0.40 23.28 -28.01
N ALA A 196 -1.71 23.19 -27.79
CA ALA A 196 -2.70 22.89 -28.81
C ALA A 196 -3.16 24.20 -29.45
#